data_AF-A0A3A2ZRH3-F1
#
_entry.id   AF-A0A3A2ZRH3-F1
#
_cell.length_a   1.000
_cell.length_b   1.000
_cell.length_c   1.000
_cell.angle_alpha   90.00
_cell.angle_beta   90.00
_cell.angle_gamma   90.00
#
_symmetry.space_group_name_H-M   'P 1'
#
loop_
_entity.id
_entity.type
_entity.pdbx_description
1 polymer ?
#
loop_
_entity_poly.entity_id
_entity_poly.type
_entity_poly.pdbx_seq_one_letter_code
_entity_poly.pdbx_strand_id
1 'polypeptide(L)'
;MPRTRQLLRREITYTSAKEEEVNILHQLGYYDKQIQFFTYLNNNRDWIKKAIVHHLNLKASDVHVSDIDDWLHGSFNVCIPVTVGTRSPKRVILRLPLPYKVGEDFIPGNGDEKVRCEAGTYAWLQENCPDVPIPEYMGLASRLMKLYKTHALFLLTPLIDISLLALKTCP
;
A
#
# COMPACT_ATOMS: atom_id res chain seq x y z
N MET A 1 12.44 -35.55 -0.63
CA MET A 1 11.53 -34.43 -1.01
C MET A 1 12.36 -33.34 -1.68
N PRO A 2 11.88 -32.70 -2.75
CA PRO A 2 12.60 -31.57 -3.36
C PRO A 2 12.70 -30.40 -2.38
N ARG A 3 13.84 -29.71 -2.33
CA ARG A 3 13.99 -28.50 -1.49
C ARG A 3 13.18 -27.36 -2.09
N THR A 4 12.21 -26.84 -1.35
CA THR A 4 11.39 -25.69 -1.73
C THR A 4 11.94 -24.39 -1.16
N ARG A 5 11.59 -23.28 -1.80
CA ARG A 5 11.82 -21.91 -1.33
C ARG A 5 10.53 -21.12 -1.40
N GLN A 6 10.39 -20.11 -0.54
CA GLN A 6 9.19 -19.29 -0.44
C GLN A 6 9.28 -18.06 -1.34
N LEU A 7 8.29 -17.85 -2.20
CA LEU A 7 8.00 -16.59 -2.88
C LEU A 7 6.79 -15.91 -2.20
N LEU A 8 6.42 -14.70 -2.63
CA LEU A 8 5.31 -13.95 -2.03
C LEU A 8 3.96 -14.68 -2.09
N ARG A 9 3.70 -15.44 -3.16
CA ARG A 9 2.38 -16.04 -3.43
C ARG A 9 2.38 -17.56 -3.47
N ARG A 10 3.55 -18.20 -3.46
CA ARG A 10 3.69 -19.66 -3.57
C ARG A 10 5.09 -20.12 -3.15
N GLU A 11 5.21 -21.42 -2.96
CA GLU A 11 6.51 -22.09 -2.92
C GLU A 11 7.02 -22.39 -4.34
N ILE A 12 8.34 -22.52 -4.47
CA ILE A 12 9.01 -22.86 -5.72
C ILE A 12 10.15 -23.85 -5.50
N THR A 13 10.34 -24.77 -6.46
CA THR A 13 11.49 -25.69 -6.54
C THR A 13 12.48 -25.20 -7.60
N TYR A 14 13.72 -25.67 -7.54
CA TYR A 14 14.72 -25.35 -8.58
C TYR A 14 14.25 -25.76 -9.99
N THR A 15 13.67 -26.96 -10.13
CA THR A 15 13.18 -27.46 -11.43
C THR A 15 12.09 -26.57 -12.00
N SER A 16 11.15 -26.09 -11.18
CA SER A 16 10.13 -25.13 -11.63
C SER A 16 10.75 -23.77 -11.95
N ALA A 17 11.67 -23.29 -11.13
CA ALA A 17 12.30 -21.98 -11.31
C ALA A 17 13.12 -21.89 -12.62
N LYS A 18 13.69 -23.00 -13.08
CA LYS A 18 14.47 -23.05 -14.33
C LYS A 18 13.62 -22.77 -15.58
N GLU A 19 12.33 -23.09 -15.51
CA GLU A 19 11.38 -22.93 -16.62
C GLU A 19 10.72 -21.53 -16.63
N GLU A 20 11.06 -20.66 -15.68
CA GLU A 20 10.46 -19.34 -15.54
C GLU A 20 11.36 -18.23 -16.09
N GLU A 21 10.82 -17.39 -16.98
CA GLU A 21 11.55 -16.26 -17.59
C GLU A 21 11.60 -15.00 -16.70
N VAL A 22 11.34 -15.16 -15.41
CA VAL A 22 11.40 -14.07 -14.42
C VAL A 22 12.62 -14.23 -13.52
N ASN A 23 13.10 -13.13 -12.95
CA ASN A 23 14.24 -13.17 -12.02
C ASN A 23 13.82 -13.76 -10.65
N ILE A 24 13.77 -15.08 -10.56
CA ILE A 24 13.40 -15.81 -9.33
C ILE A 24 14.33 -15.46 -8.17
N LEU A 25 15.63 -15.28 -8.43
CA LEU A 25 16.59 -14.89 -7.39
C LEU A 25 16.22 -13.56 -6.73
N HIS A 26 15.79 -12.58 -7.54
CA HIS A 26 15.30 -11.32 -7.03
C HIS A 26 13.97 -11.47 -6.27
N GLN A 27 13.05 -12.29 -6.78
CA GLN A 27 11.75 -12.52 -6.13
C GLN A 27 11.84 -13.24 -4.78
N LEU A 28 12.82 -14.13 -4.61
CA LEU A 28 13.09 -14.80 -3.35
C LEU A 28 13.42 -13.80 -2.23
N GLY A 29 14.05 -12.66 -2.56
CA GLY A 29 14.33 -11.59 -1.61
C GLY A 29 13.11 -10.80 -1.15
N TYR A 30 11.95 -10.94 -1.81
CA TYR A 30 10.76 -10.18 -1.44
C TYR A 30 10.04 -10.73 -0.21
N TYR A 31 10.12 -12.03 0.05
CA TYR A 31 9.34 -12.66 1.13
C TYR A 31 9.73 -12.10 2.51
N ASP A 32 11.02 -12.14 2.83
CA ASP A 32 11.53 -11.61 4.10
C ASP A 32 11.30 -10.10 4.20
N LYS A 33 11.48 -9.36 3.10
CA LYS A 33 11.24 -7.91 3.05
C LYS A 33 9.77 -7.56 3.28
N GLN A 34 8.83 -8.37 2.77
CA GLN A 34 7.40 -8.19 3.03
C GLN A 34 7.10 -8.39 4.52
N ILE A 35 7.58 -9.47 5.12
CA ILE A 35 7.38 -9.74 6.55
C ILE A 35 7.93 -8.59 7.39
N GLN A 36 9.15 -8.14 7.12
CA GLN A 36 9.77 -7.02 7.83
C GLN A 36 8.96 -5.73 7.68
N PHE A 37 8.50 -5.42 6.47
CA PHE A 37 7.74 -4.20 6.20
C PHE A 37 6.37 -4.21 6.89
N PHE A 38 5.62 -5.31 6.78
CA PHE A 38 4.30 -5.44 7.41
C PHE A 38 4.40 -5.44 8.94
N THR A 39 5.41 -6.12 9.50
CA THR A 39 5.69 -6.08 10.94
C THR A 39 6.02 -4.66 11.40
N TYR A 40 6.86 -3.94 10.64
CA TYR A 40 7.18 -2.54 10.93
C TYR A 40 5.93 -1.66 10.92
N LEU A 41 5.08 -1.77 9.89
CA LEU A 41 3.82 -1.03 9.83
C LEU A 41 2.91 -1.35 11.02
N ASN A 42 2.78 -2.64 11.38
CA ASN A 42 1.92 -3.07 12.47
C ASN A 42 2.39 -2.52 13.82
N ASN A 43 3.70 -2.61 14.07
CA ASN A 43 4.34 -2.06 15.27
C ASN A 43 4.24 -0.52 15.35
N ASN A 44 3.95 0.15 14.23
CA ASN A 44 3.82 1.60 14.14
C ASN A 44 2.38 2.06 13.84
N ARG A 45 1.35 1.23 14.08
CA ARG A 45 -0.06 1.59 13.83
C ARG A 45 -0.52 2.84 14.55
N ASP A 46 -0.10 3.05 15.79
CA ASP A 46 -0.41 4.29 16.54
C ASP A 46 0.20 5.53 15.89
N TRP A 47 1.39 5.38 15.30
CA TRP A 47 2.05 6.45 14.58
C TRP A 47 1.29 6.75 13.27
N ILE A 48 0.89 5.71 12.53
CA ILE A 48 0.05 5.83 11.34
C ILE A 48 -1.25 6.56 11.68
N LYS A 49 -1.93 6.16 12.77
CA LYS A 49 -3.13 6.82 13.29
C LYS A 49 -2.89 8.30 13.58
N LYS A 50 -1.82 8.64 14.32
CA LYS A 50 -1.47 10.04 14.63
C LYS A 50 -1.26 10.87 13.37
N ALA A 51 -0.61 10.30 12.36
CA ALA A 51 -0.38 11.00 11.12
C ALA A 51 -1.66 11.18 10.29
N ILE A 52 -2.56 10.19 10.24
CA ILE A 52 -3.89 10.33 9.62
C ILE A 52 -4.68 11.45 10.31
N VAL A 53 -4.72 11.43 11.65
CA VAL A 53 -5.39 12.44 12.49
C VAL A 53 -4.87 13.83 12.14
N HIS A 54 -3.56 14.00 12.03
CA HIS A 54 -2.93 15.26 11.65
C HIS A 54 -3.26 15.69 10.22
N HIS A 55 -3.09 14.80 9.23
CA HIS A 55 -3.24 15.12 7.81
C HIS A 55 -4.69 15.39 7.41
N LEU A 56 -5.65 14.70 8.02
CA LEU A 56 -7.08 14.88 7.73
C LEU A 56 -7.77 15.85 8.70
N ASN A 57 -7.02 16.47 9.62
CA ASN A 57 -7.53 17.38 10.65
C ASN A 57 -8.71 16.77 11.45
N LEU A 58 -8.53 15.53 11.91
CA LEU A 58 -9.53 14.75 12.64
C LEU A 58 -9.21 14.70 14.14
N LYS A 59 -10.15 14.23 14.96
CA LYS A 59 -9.87 13.87 16.36
C LYS A 59 -9.38 12.43 16.43
N ALA A 60 -8.46 12.13 17.34
CA ALA A 60 -7.95 10.77 17.53
C ALA A 60 -9.04 9.75 17.94
N SER A 61 -10.10 10.21 18.60
CA SER A 61 -11.28 9.39 18.94
C SER A 61 -12.10 8.99 17.70
N ASP A 62 -11.99 9.76 16.61
CA ASP A 62 -12.73 9.56 15.38
C ASP A 62 -11.93 8.74 14.35
N VAL A 63 -10.75 8.20 14.67
CA VAL A 63 -9.92 7.45 13.74
C VAL A 63 -9.64 6.05 14.27
N HIS A 64 -9.95 5.04 13.47
CA HIS A 64 -9.62 3.65 13.73
C HIS A 64 -8.88 3.06 12.53
N VAL A 65 -7.61 2.68 12.73
CA VAL A 65 -6.78 2.00 11.74
C VAL A 65 -7.04 0.50 11.90
N SER A 66 -7.36 -0.20 10.81
CA SER A 66 -7.63 -1.65 10.83
C SER A 66 -6.44 -2.49 11.30
N ASP A 67 -6.73 -3.71 11.75
CA ASP A 67 -5.72 -4.70 12.13
C ASP A 67 -5.04 -5.29 10.88
N ILE A 68 -3.84 -5.85 11.05
CA ILE A 68 -3.01 -6.34 9.92
C ILE A 68 -3.72 -7.38 9.06
N ASP A 69 -4.61 -8.18 9.65
CA ASP A 69 -5.37 -9.23 8.96
C ASP A 69 -6.38 -8.64 7.94
N ASP A 70 -6.79 -7.39 8.12
CA ASP A 70 -7.70 -6.68 7.22
C ASP A 70 -6.95 -5.89 6.14
N TRP A 71 -5.61 -5.85 6.18
CA TRP A 71 -4.84 -5.08 5.21
C TRP A 71 -4.83 -5.79 3.86
N LEU A 72 -5.03 -5.01 2.81
CA LEU A 72 -4.94 -5.51 1.45
C LEU A 72 -3.60 -5.15 0.85
N HIS A 73 -3.05 -5.99 -0.01
CA HIS A 73 -1.85 -5.64 -0.74
C HIS A 73 -1.88 -6.17 -2.17
N GLY A 74 -1.45 -5.31 -3.09
CA GLY A 74 -1.24 -5.65 -4.49
C GLY A 74 0.22 -5.95 -4.76
N SER A 75 0.59 -5.83 -6.04
CA SER A 75 1.98 -6.03 -6.47
C SER A 75 2.92 -4.91 -6.00
N PHE A 76 2.42 -3.68 -5.85
CA PHE A 76 3.26 -2.50 -5.57
C PHE A 76 2.84 -1.67 -4.38
N ASN A 77 1.66 -1.93 -3.79
CA ASN A 77 1.10 -1.13 -2.71
C ASN A 77 0.52 -2.03 -1.63
N VAL A 78 0.67 -1.62 -0.37
CA VAL A 78 -0.21 -2.05 0.73
C VAL A 78 -1.27 -0.98 0.95
N CYS A 79 -2.49 -1.42 1.19
CA CYS A 79 -3.67 -0.62 1.44
C CYS A 79 -4.13 -0.93 2.87
N ILE A 80 -4.08 0.08 3.73
CA ILE A 80 -4.50 -0.01 5.13
C ILE A 80 -5.89 0.64 5.24
N PRO A 81 -6.97 -0.15 5.46
CA PRO A 81 -8.28 0.39 5.75
C PRO A 81 -8.28 1.23 7.03
N VAL A 82 -8.95 2.37 6.98
CA VAL A 82 -9.10 3.28 8.11
C VAL A 82 -10.56 3.73 8.16
N THR A 83 -11.17 3.59 9.33
CA THR A 83 -12.50 4.16 9.58
C THR A 83 -12.33 5.53 10.21
N VAL A 84 -12.98 6.54 9.63
CA VAL A 84 -12.98 7.93 10.11
C VAL A 84 -14.40 8.39 10.44
N GLY A 85 -14.58 9.05 11.60
CA GLY A 85 -15.85 9.52 12.12
C GLY A 85 -16.56 8.50 13.02
N THR A 86 -17.16 8.99 14.10
CA THR A 86 -17.93 8.19 15.07
C THR A 86 -19.43 8.13 14.75
N ARG A 87 -20.03 9.26 14.32
CA ARG A 87 -21.47 9.36 14.04
C ARG A 87 -21.87 8.97 12.63
N SER A 88 -20.97 9.16 11.67
CA SER A 88 -21.15 8.83 10.25
C SER A 88 -19.83 8.24 9.72
N PRO A 89 -19.52 6.98 10.06
CA PRO A 89 -18.23 6.39 9.75
C PRO A 89 -18.03 6.33 8.23
N LYS A 90 -16.95 6.93 7.76
CA LYS A 90 -16.46 6.82 6.38
C LYS A 90 -15.26 5.90 6.36
N ARG A 91 -15.12 5.10 5.30
CA ARG A 91 -13.95 4.26 5.08
C ARG A 91 -13.00 4.95 4.12
N VAL A 92 -11.80 5.23 4.61
CA VAL A 92 -10.67 5.68 3.79
C VAL A 92 -9.62 4.59 3.73
N ILE A 93 -8.77 4.63 2.72
CA ILE A 93 -7.62 3.75 2.56
C ILE A 93 -6.38 4.61 2.54
N LEU A 94 -5.45 4.23 3.41
CA LEU A 94 -4.07 4.67 3.33
C LEU A 94 -3.32 3.72 2.38
N ARG A 95 -2.82 4.25 1.26
CA ARG A 95 -2.01 3.49 0.29
C ARG A 95 -0.55 3.85 0.44
N LEU A 96 0.27 2.84 0.74
CA LEU A 96 1.72 2.95 0.88
C LEU A 96 2.38 2.08 -0.19
N PRO A 97 3.40 2.57 -0.90
CA PRO A 97 4.14 1.74 -1.83
C PRO A 97 4.95 0.70 -1.04
N LEU A 98 5.16 -0.46 -1.67
CA LEU A 98 5.99 -1.53 -1.14
C LEU A 98 7.46 -1.21 -1.49
N PRO A 99 8.31 -0.79 -0.53
CA PRO A 99 9.66 -0.28 -0.83
C PRO A 99 10.52 -1.30 -1.59
N TYR A 100 10.34 -2.58 -1.24
CA TYR A 100 11.03 -3.71 -1.86
C TYR A 100 10.57 -4.01 -3.29
N LYS A 101 9.45 -3.45 -3.76
CA LYS A 101 8.94 -3.61 -5.15
C LYS A 101 9.19 -2.38 -6.02
N VAL A 102 9.43 -1.22 -5.42
CA VAL A 102 9.71 0.04 -6.15
C VAL A 102 11.21 0.33 -6.26
N GLY A 103 12.06 -0.51 -5.66
CA GLY A 103 13.51 -0.34 -5.72
C GLY A 103 14.02 0.78 -4.82
N GLU A 104 13.29 1.11 -3.74
CA GLU A 104 13.66 2.19 -2.81
C GLU A 104 15.07 2.00 -2.22
N ASP A 105 15.44 0.75 -1.93
CA ASP A 105 16.78 0.42 -1.40
C ASP A 105 17.91 0.72 -2.40
N PHE A 106 17.62 0.66 -3.70
CA PHE A 106 18.61 0.87 -4.78
C PHE A 106 18.64 2.32 -5.25
N ILE A 107 17.46 2.94 -5.41
CA ILE A 107 17.29 4.34 -5.77
C ILE A 107 16.33 4.97 -4.76
N PRO A 108 16.88 5.63 -3.71
CA PRO A 108 16.07 6.32 -2.72
C PRO A 108 15.22 7.41 -3.36
N GLY A 109 13.94 7.48 -2.98
CA GLY A 109 12.96 8.40 -3.54
C GLY A 109 12.04 7.80 -4.62
N ASN A 110 12.26 6.56 -5.05
CA ASN A 110 11.35 5.88 -5.99
C ASN A 110 9.93 5.72 -5.44
N GLY A 111 9.80 5.40 -4.15
CA GLY A 111 8.50 5.34 -3.47
C GLY A 111 7.81 6.69 -3.46
N ASP A 112 8.56 7.75 -3.20
CA ASP A 112 8.06 9.12 -3.21
C ASP A 112 7.61 9.57 -4.60
N GLU A 113 8.41 9.26 -5.62
CA GLU A 113 8.07 9.53 -7.02
C GLU A 113 6.79 8.81 -7.43
N LYS A 114 6.70 7.52 -7.12
CA LYS A 114 5.49 6.72 -7.37
C LYS A 114 4.25 7.36 -6.74
N VAL A 115 4.34 7.76 -5.47
CA VAL A 115 3.20 8.32 -4.74
C VAL A 115 2.80 9.69 -5.33
N ARG A 116 3.76 10.55 -5.67
CA ARG A 116 3.48 11.84 -6.32
C ARG A 116 2.83 11.67 -7.69
N CYS A 117 3.33 10.74 -8.51
CA CYS A 117 2.73 10.44 -9.81
C CYS A 117 1.29 9.90 -9.68
N GLU A 118 1.05 9.00 -8.72
CA GLU A 118 -0.30 8.47 -8.45
C GLU A 118 -1.22 9.60 -7.97
N ALA A 119 -0.77 10.45 -7.03
CA ALA A 119 -1.52 11.62 -6.56
C ALA A 119 -1.87 12.59 -7.70
N GLY A 120 -0.91 12.93 -8.56
CA GLY A 120 -1.13 13.79 -9.72
C GLY A 120 -2.13 13.18 -10.71
N THR A 121 -2.07 11.87 -10.91
CA THR A 121 -3.01 11.14 -11.78
C THR A 121 -4.43 11.19 -11.22
N TYR A 122 -4.60 10.93 -9.91
CA TYR A 122 -5.92 11.02 -9.27
C TYR A 122 -6.49 12.44 -9.33
N ALA A 123 -5.68 13.46 -9.00
CA ALA A 123 -6.11 14.86 -9.07
C ALA A 123 -6.56 15.24 -10.49
N TRP A 124 -5.77 14.87 -11.50
CA TRP A 124 -6.10 15.13 -12.89
C TRP A 124 -7.39 14.41 -13.32
N LEU A 125 -7.54 13.12 -12.99
CA LEU A 125 -8.75 12.36 -13.34
C LEU A 125 -10.00 12.90 -12.66
N GLN A 126 -9.92 13.30 -11.38
CA GLN A 126 -11.07 13.89 -10.69
C GLN A 126 -11.51 15.21 -11.33
N GLU A 127 -10.57 16.02 -11.79
CA GLU A 127 -10.85 17.31 -12.41
C GLU A 127 -11.35 17.15 -13.87
N ASN A 128 -10.75 16.24 -14.64
CA ASN A 128 -10.93 16.17 -16.09
C ASN A 128 -11.83 15.01 -16.55
N CYS A 129 -12.12 14.04 -15.68
CA CYS A 129 -12.87 12.82 -16.03
C CYS A 129 -13.93 12.49 -14.94
N PRO A 130 -14.87 13.40 -14.62
CA PRO A 130 -15.82 13.23 -13.52
C PRO A 130 -16.76 12.03 -13.69
N ASP A 131 -17.00 11.60 -14.94
CA ASP A 131 -17.86 10.44 -15.25
C ASP A 131 -17.16 9.10 -15.06
N VAL A 132 -15.82 9.10 -14.87
CA VAL A 132 -15.07 7.86 -14.64
C VAL A 132 -15.18 7.49 -13.16
N PRO A 133 -15.71 6.31 -12.81
CA PRO A 133 -15.83 5.90 -11.42
C PRO A 133 -14.45 5.53 -10.86
N ILE A 134 -13.80 6.53 -10.25
CA ILE A 134 -12.54 6.38 -9.51
C ILE A 134 -12.76 6.59 -8.01
N PRO A 135 -11.90 6.02 -7.15
CA PRO A 135 -11.84 6.40 -5.75
C PRO A 135 -11.60 7.90 -5.59
N GLU A 136 -12.28 8.51 -4.62
CA GLU A 136 -12.10 9.93 -4.34
C GLU A 136 -10.75 10.14 -3.65
N TYR A 137 -9.86 10.91 -4.27
CA TYR A 137 -8.60 11.30 -3.67
C TYR A 137 -8.81 12.39 -2.63
N MET A 138 -8.30 12.16 -1.43
CA MET A 138 -8.45 13.07 -0.28
C MET A 138 -7.17 13.84 0.04
N GLY A 139 -6.01 13.33 -0.37
CA GLY A 139 -4.76 14.03 -0.13
C GLY A 139 -3.51 13.14 -0.13
N LEU A 140 -2.38 13.82 -0.05
CA LEU A 140 -1.04 13.27 0.01
C LEU A 140 -0.41 13.64 1.34
N ALA A 141 0.11 12.65 2.07
CA ALA A 141 0.89 12.89 3.28
C ALA A 141 2.39 12.75 3.00
N SER A 142 3.16 13.72 3.49
CA SER A 142 4.61 13.63 3.50
C SER A 142 5.13 12.92 4.74
N ARG A 143 6.03 11.96 4.50
CA ARG A 143 6.79 11.21 5.52
C ARG A 143 5.94 10.46 6.54
N LEU A 144 5.25 9.42 6.07
CA LEU A 144 4.47 8.50 6.90
C LEU A 144 5.27 7.36 7.55
N MET A 145 6.57 7.26 7.31
CA MET A 145 7.37 6.22 7.93
C MET A 145 8.78 6.74 8.23
N LYS A 146 9.25 6.54 9.46
CA LYS A 146 10.60 6.93 9.86
C LYS A 146 11.68 6.13 9.10
N LEU A 147 11.50 4.80 8.98
CA LEU A 147 12.51 3.92 8.39
C LEU A 147 12.56 4.03 6.86
N TYR A 148 11.39 4.11 6.23
CA TYR A 148 11.28 4.09 4.76
C TYR A 148 11.09 5.47 4.13
N LYS A 149 10.98 6.54 4.95
CA LYS A 149 10.84 7.95 4.55
C LYS A 149 9.77 8.22 3.49
N THR A 150 8.79 7.33 3.37
CA THR A 150 7.88 7.29 2.24
C THR A 150 6.68 8.21 2.42
N HIS A 151 6.27 8.88 1.36
CA HIS A 151 4.96 9.52 1.26
C HIS A 151 3.82 8.48 1.21
N ALA A 152 2.59 8.91 1.45
CA ALA A 152 1.44 8.05 1.21
C ALA A 152 0.25 8.80 0.64
N LEU A 153 -0.59 8.03 -0.04
CA LEU A 153 -1.79 8.51 -0.70
C LEU A 153 -3.02 8.14 0.14
N PHE A 154 -3.92 9.10 0.38
CA PHE A 154 -5.22 8.85 0.99
C PHE A 154 -6.32 8.85 -0.06
N LEU A 155 -7.10 7.77 -0.09
CA LEU A 155 -8.27 7.63 -0.95
C LEU A 155 -9.50 7.29 -0.11
N LEU A 156 -10.66 7.83 -0.46
CA LEU A 156 -11.95 7.36 0.05
C LEU A 156 -12.39 6.16 -0.78
N THR A 157 -12.92 5.13 -0.12
CA THR A 157 -13.48 3.98 -0.85
C THR A 157 -14.83 4.37 -1.46
N PRO A 158 -15.05 4.21 -2.77
CA PRO A 158 -16.41 4.07 -3.27
C PRO A 158 -16.98 2.75 -2.73
N LEU A 159 -18.30 2.65 -2.57
CA LEU A 159 -19.03 1.46 -2.06
C LEU A 159 -18.79 0.16 -2.87
N ILE A 160 -17.94 0.19 -3.89
CA ILE A 160 -17.63 -0.93 -4.77
C ILE A 160 -16.31 -1.55 -4.29
N ASP A 161 -16.47 -2.64 -3.53
CA ASP A 161 -15.52 -3.72 -3.25
C ASP A 161 -14.02 -3.35 -3.24
N ILE A 162 -13.44 -3.32 -2.03
CA ILE A 162 -12.03 -2.99 -1.75
C ILE A 162 -11.07 -3.88 -2.59
N SER A 163 -11.52 -5.07 -2.95
CA SER A 163 -10.88 -6.00 -3.88
C SER A 163 -10.43 -5.33 -5.20
N LEU A 164 -11.24 -4.45 -5.77
CA LEU A 164 -10.92 -3.77 -7.04
C LEU A 164 -9.80 -2.74 -6.91
N LEU A 165 -9.62 -2.08 -5.76
CA LEU A 165 -8.48 -1.16 -5.54
C LEU A 165 -7.14 -1.89 -5.39
N ALA A 166 -7.16 -3.12 -4.88
CA ALA A 166 -5.98 -3.98 -4.78
C ALA A 166 -5.65 -4.67 -6.13
N LEU A 167 -6.68 -4.95 -6.94
CA LEU A 167 -6.56 -5.65 -8.22
C LEU A 167 -6.31 -4.72 -9.43
N LYS A 168 -6.61 -3.41 -9.34
CA LYS A 168 -6.40 -2.46 -10.46
C LYS A 168 -4.95 -2.04 -10.72
N THR A 169 -3.96 -2.69 -10.10
CA THR A 169 -2.58 -2.65 -10.61
C THR A 169 -2.35 -3.89 -11.45
N CYS A 170 -2.48 -3.73 -12.77
CA CYS A 170 -2.32 -4.72 -13.85
C CYS A 170 -1.12 -5.69 -13.69
N PRO A 171 -1.16 -6.86 -14.38
CA PRO A 171 -0.40 -8.09 -14.07
C PRO A 171 1.11 -7.94 -13.90
#